data_AF-A0A7Y3BFK5-F1
#
_entry.id   AF-A0A7Y3BFK5-F1
#
_cell.length_a   1.000
_cell.length_b   1.000
_cell.length_c   1.000
_cell.angle_alpha   90.00
_cell.angle_beta   90.00
_cell.angle_gamma   90.00
#
_symmetry.space_group_name_H-M   'P 1'
#
loop_
_entity.id
_entity.type
_entity.pdbx_description
1 polymer ?
#
loop_
_entity_poly.entity_id
_entity_poly.type
_entity_poly.pdbx_seq_one_letter_code
_entity_poly.pdbx_strand_id
1 'polypeptide(L)'
;MATAKATHQSFEDRLNRINKGAANTMGEVHIGPRDEQKAREGKATNTVRLKSKKKKVKIGQGSNWVLVPVAIVIGGMSAFAGQAAAFHFFQDGGLMPITLPEAASMIEPHLIYAHLVIGGILALIFTWTFGFNGMFRKLAVAAGFGAMLFGHVQMVERFPGVHANFFSEAYVAAAIG
;
A
#
# COMPACT_ATOMS: atom_id res chain seq x y z
N MET A 1 -52.93 -10.63 29.11
CA MET A 1 -52.53 -9.60 30.09
C MET A 1 -51.05 -9.65 30.50
N ALA A 2 -50.36 -10.80 30.49
CA ALA A 2 -48.95 -10.90 30.88
C ALA A 2 -47.96 -10.25 29.88
N THR A 3 -48.27 -10.31 28.58
CA THR A 3 -47.43 -9.76 27.51
C THR A 3 -47.35 -8.24 27.54
N ALA A 4 -48.44 -7.54 27.85
CA ALA A 4 -48.49 -6.08 27.94
C ALA A 4 -47.64 -5.51 29.09
N LYS A 5 -47.61 -6.20 30.24
CA LYS A 5 -46.76 -5.83 31.38
C LYS A 5 -45.26 -6.01 31.05
N ALA A 6 -44.92 -7.08 30.34
CA ALA A 6 -43.54 -7.35 29.92
C ALA A 6 -43.01 -6.33 28.90
N THR A 7 -43.85 -5.88 27.94
CA THR A 7 -43.46 -4.80 27.02
C THR A 7 -43.28 -3.47 27.75
N HIS A 8 -44.19 -3.11 28.67
CA HIS A 8 -44.10 -1.85 29.42
C HIS A 8 -42.82 -1.76 30.26
N GLN A 9 -42.49 -2.82 30.99
CA GLN A 9 -41.25 -2.90 31.78
C GLN A 9 -40.00 -2.81 30.90
N SER A 10 -40.01 -3.42 29.71
CA SER A 10 -38.88 -3.32 28.76
C SER A 10 -38.67 -1.90 28.22
N PHE A 11 -39.75 -1.11 28.11
CA PHE A 11 -39.70 0.28 27.67
C PHE A 11 -39.22 1.20 28.79
N GLU A 12 -39.70 1.03 30.02
CA GLU A 12 -39.24 1.80 31.18
C GLU A 12 -37.76 1.53 31.48
N ASP A 13 -37.31 0.28 31.40
CA ASP A 13 -35.89 -0.07 31.56
C ASP A 13 -35.03 0.57 30.46
N ARG A 14 -35.56 0.66 29.23
CA ARG A 14 -34.88 1.34 28.12
C ARG A 14 -34.77 2.84 28.36
N LEU A 15 -35.83 3.50 28.82
CA LEU A 15 -35.84 4.93 29.12
C LEU A 15 -34.89 5.28 30.29
N ASN A 16 -34.96 4.53 31.39
CA ASN A 16 -34.08 4.73 32.53
C ASN A 16 -32.61 4.51 32.20
N ARG A 17 -32.31 3.61 31.25
CA ARG A 17 -30.94 3.35 30.81
C ARG A 17 -30.42 4.39 29.81
N ILE A 18 -31.28 4.95 28.95
CA ILE A 18 -30.94 6.08 28.07
C ILE A 18 -30.65 7.33 28.91
N ASN A 19 -31.48 7.62 29.92
CA ASN A 19 -31.26 8.74 30.84
C ASN A 19 -29.96 8.61 31.66
N LYS A 20 -29.48 7.38 31.89
CA LYS A 20 -28.18 7.11 32.56
C LYS A 20 -26.98 7.09 31.62
N GLY A 21 -27.15 7.43 30.33
CA GLY A 21 -26.06 7.48 29.35
C GLY A 21 -25.42 6.11 29.02
N ALA A 22 -26.10 5.01 29.34
CA ALA A 22 -25.54 3.67 29.18
C ALA A 22 -25.70 3.13 27.74
N ALA A 23 -24.82 2.20 27.37
CA ALA A 23 -24.67 1.71 26.00
C ALA A 23 -25.98 1.19 25.36
N ASN A 24 -26.21 1.57 24.11
CA ASN A 24 -27.37 1.16 23.31
C ASN A 24 -27.35 -0.36 23.04
N THR A 25 -28.32 -1.09 23.60
CA THR A 25 -28.47 -2.56 23.45
C THR A 25 -29.39 -2.95 22.28
N MET A 26 -29.62 -2.06 21.31
CA MET A 26 -30.34 -2.43 20.07
C MET A 26 -29.69 -3.67 19.43
N GLY A 27 -30.42 -4.79 19.41
CA GLY A 27 -29.97 -6.06 18.85
C GLY A 27 -29.58 -7.15 19.87
N GLU A 28 -29.76 -6.92 21.17
CA GLU A 28 -29.69 -7.99 22.18
C GLU A 28 -31.09 -8.57 22.38
N VAL A 29 -31.22 -9.89 22.18
CA VAL A 29 -32.45 -10.63 22.46
C VAL A 29 -32.20 -11.53 23.65
N HIS A 30 -33.08 -11.44 24.65
CA HIS A 30 -33.07 -12.33 25.80
C HIS A 30 -33.69 -13.67 25.38
N ILE A 31 -32.94 -14.76 25.54
CA ILE A 31 -33.43 -16.11 25.27
C ILE A 31 -33.58 -16.81 26.63
N GLY A 32 -34.83 -17.10 27.02
CA GLY A 32 -35.17 -17.82 28.25
C GLY A 32 -35.60 -16.94 29.44
N PRO A 33 -36.26 -17.53 30.44
CA PRO A 33 -36.68 -16.83 31.66
C PRO A 33 -35.46 -16.25 32.39
N ARG A 34 -35.62 -15.02 32.88
CA ARG A 34 -34.55 -14.29 33.56
C ARG A 34 -34.56 -14.73 35.02
N ASP A 35 -33.51 -15.43 35.45
CA ASP A 35 -33.31 -15.74 36.87
C ASP A 35 -33.14 -14.42 37.64
N GLU A 36 -34.16 -14.02 38.39
CA GLU A 36 -34.21 -12.75 39.12
C GLU A 36 -33.10 -12.64 40.17
N GLN A 37 -32.64 -13.78 40.71
CA GLN A 37 -31.53 -13.83 41.68
C GLN A 37 -30.20 -13.41 41.07
N LYS A 38 -29.94 -13.70 39.78
CA LYS A 38 -28.67 -13.36 39.11
C LYS A 38 -28.63 -11.94 38.52
N ALA A 39 -29.77 -11.24 38.48
CA ALA A 39 -29.82 -9.86 37.97
C ALA A 39 -29.05 -8.85 38.83
N ARG A 40 -28.79 -9.18 40.11
CA ARG A 40 -28.00 -8.35 41.03
C ARG A 40 -26.49 -8.59 40.97
N GLU A 41 -26.03 -9.71 40.43
CA GLU A 41 -24.62 -10.13 40.54
C GLU A 41 -23.79 -9.89 39.26
N GLY A 42 -24.40 -9.56 38.12
CA GLY A 42 -23.64 -9.25 36.91
C GLY A 42 -24.42 -9.43 35.63
N LYS A 43 -23.75 -9.18 34.49
CA LYS A 43 -24.34 -9.25 33.14
C LYS A 43 -25.13 -10.54 32.95
N ALA A 44 -26.40 -10.40 32.62
CA ALA A 44 -27.31 -11.52 32.36
C ALA A 44 -26.71 -12.47 31.31
N THR A 45 -26.42 -13.70 31.74
CA THR A 45 -25.85 -14.78 30.91
C THR A 45 -26.75 -15.17 29.73
N ASN A 46 -28.04 -14.82 29.75
CA ASN A 46 -29.02 -15.10 28.70
C ASN A 46 -29.22 -13.94 27.71
N THR A 47 -28.15 -13.20 27.39
CA THR A 47 -28.19 -12.16 26.33
C THR A 47 -27.37 -12.62 25.14
N VAL A 48 -28.04 -12.89 24.02
CA VAL A 48 -27.35 -13.14 22.74
C VAL A 48 -27.43 -11.87 21.91
N ARG A 49 -26.26 -11.33 21.56
CA ARG A 49 -26.15 -10.15 20.69
C ARG A 49 -26.26 -10.61 19.24
N LEU A 50 -27.44 -10.45 18.63
CA LEU A 50 -27.78 -10.96 17.29
C LEU A 50 -27.05 -10.24 16.15
N LYS A 51 -26.36 -9.14 16.42
CA LYS A 51 -25.52 -8.46 15.43
C LYS A 51 -24.14 -8.24 16.01
N SER A 52 -23.16 -9.03 15.55
CA SER A 52 -21.76 -8.61 15.65
C SER A 52 -21.67 -7.25 14.95
N LYS A 53 -20.98 -6.29 15.58
CA LYS A 53 -20.64 -5.04 14.87
C LYS A 53 -19.97 -5.48 13.58
N LYS A 54 -20.58 -5.24 12.41
CA LYS A 54 -19.89 -5.37 11.13
C LYS A 54 -18.58 -4.62 11.33
N LYS A 55 -17.44 -5.35 11.35
CA LYS A 55 -16.13 -4.69 11.33
C LYS A 55 -16.25 -3.70 10.20
N LYS A 56 -16.11 -2.40 10.50
CA LYS A 56 -15.95 -1.39 9.46
C LYS A 56 -14.64 -1.76 8.78
N VAL A 57 -14.69 -2.69 7.83
CA VAL A 57 -13.57 -3.00 6.97
C VAL A 57 -13.34 -1.68 6.26
N LYS A 58 -12.28 -0.98 6.64
CA LYS A 58 -11.87 0.22 5.93
C LYS A 58 -11.70 -0.24 4.48
N ILE A 59 -12.54 0.29 3.60
CA ILE A 59 -12.41 0.11 2.15
C ILE A 59 -10.93 0.40 1.83
N GLY A 60 -10.18 -0.62 1.40
CA GLY A 60 -8.73 -0.56 1.23
C GLY A 60 -7.92 -1.69 1.89
N GLN A 61 -8.41 -2.35 2.95
CA GLN A 61 -7.62 -3.41 3.61
C GLN A 61 -7.47 -4.71 2.77
N GLY A 62 -8.50 -5.11 2.02
CA GLY A 62 -8.39 -6.22 1.05
C GLY A 62 -7.64 -5.85 -0.23
N SER A 63 -7.61 -4.55 -0.58
CA SER A 63 -6.88 -4.00 -1.73
C SER A 63 -5.36 -3.92 -1.48
N ASN A 64 -4.89 -4.13 -0.24
CA ASN A 64 -3.47 -4.02 0.07
C ASN A 64 -2.59 -5.04 -0.66
N TRP A 65 -3.01 -6.30 -0.75
CA TRP A 65 -2.22 -7.36 -1.40
C TRP A 65 -2.25 -7.29 -2.93
N VAL A 66 -3.39 -6.91 -3.51
CA VAL A 66 -3.53 -6.80 -4.98
C VAL A 66 -2.62 -5.73 -5.57
N LEU A 67 -2.32 -4.68 -4.81
CA LEU A 67 -1.44 -3.60 -5.25
C LEU A 67 0.05 -3.87 -5.00
N VAL A 68 0.42 -4.95 -4.30
CA VAL A 68 1.83 -5.29 -4.07
C VAL A 68 2.55 -5.66 -5.38
N PRO A 69 2.03 -6.58 -6.23
CA PRO A 69 2.68 -6.87 -7.52
C PRO A 69 2.79 -5.64 -8.41
N VAL A 70 1.75 -4.80 -8.44
CA VAL A 70 1.75 -3.55 -9.21
C VAL A 70 2.85 -2.61 -8.71
N ALA A 71 3.01 -2.48 -7.38
CA ALA A 71 4.06 -1.69 -6.78
C ALA A 71 5.47 -2.20 -7.13
N ILE A 72 5.68 -3.52 -7.19
CA ILE A 72 6.96 -4.11 -7.64
C ILE A 72 7.25 -3.69 -9.08
N VAL A 73 6.29 -3.85 -9.98
CA VAL A 73 6.46 -3.49 -11.39
C VAL A 73 6.80 -2.00 -11.54
N ILE A 74 6.08 -1.12 -10.83
CA ILE A 74 6.36 0.32 -10.84
C ILE A 74 7.76 0.64 -10.32
N GLY A 75 8.20 -0.05 -9.26
CA GLY A 75 9.57 0.08 -8.75
C GLY A 75 10.61 -0.27 -9.81
N GLY A 76 10.44 -1.42 -10.47
CA GLY A 76 11.35 -1.87 -11.53
C GLY A 76 11.36 -0.94 -12.74
N MET A 77 10.19 -0.50 -13.20
CA MET A 77 10.08 0.47 -14.30
C MET A 77 10.74 1.81 -13.96
N SER A 78 10.62 2.28 -12.72
CA SER A 78 11.28 3.52 -12.28
C SER A 78 12.81 3.39 -12.33
N ALA A 79 13.36 2.26 -11.88
CA ALA A 79 14.79 1.99 -11.96
C ALA A 79 15.27 1.94 -13.43
N PHE A 80 14.55 1.22 -14.29
CA PHE A 80 14.84 1.11 -15.71
C PHE A 80 14.79 2.47 -16.41
N ALA A 81 13.75 3.27 -16.15
CA ALA A 81 13.63 4.62 -16.70
C ALA A 81 14.76 5.53 -16.20
N GLY A 82 15.19 5.38 -14.94
CA GLY A 82 16.37 6.08 -14.40
C GLY A 82 17.65 5.72 -15.14
N GLN A 83 17.88 4.44 -15.43
CA GLN A 83 19.01 3.97 -16.22
C GLN A 83 18.97 4.52 -17.66
N ALA A 84 17.81 4.43 -18.32
CA ALA A 84 17.63 4.94 -19.70
C ALA A 84 17.84 6.44 -19.78
N ALA A 85 17.29 7.20 -18.82
CA ALA A 85 17.50 8.64 -18.75
C ALA A 85 18.98 8.97 -18.52
N ALA A 86 19.65 8.29 -17.60
CA ALA A 86 21.07 8.52 -17.35
C ALA A 86 21.94 8.20 -18.57
N PHE A 87 21.65 7.11 -19.28
CA PHE A 87 22.28 6.78 -20.55
C PHE A 87 22.08 7.89 -21.59
N HIS A 88 20.84 8.34 -21.79
CA HIS A 88 20.55 9.34 -22.81
C HIS A 88 21.09 10.73 -22.53
N PHE A 89 21.26 11.11 -21.25
CA PHE A 89 21.74 12.43 -20.86
C PHE A 89 23.24 12.52 -20.63
N PHE A 90 23.90 11.45 -20.19
CA PHE A 90 25.28 11.52 -19.66
C PHE A 90 26.26 10.53 -20.28
N GLN A 91 25.84 9.65 -21.20
CA GLN A 91 26.73 8.70 -21.84
C GLN A 91 26.83 8.92 -23.36
N ASP A 92 28.00 8.58 -23.90
CA ASP A 92 28.25 8.62 -25.34
C ASP A 92 27.37 7.61 -26.06
N GLY A 93 26.56 8.09 -27.02
CA GLY A 93 25.51 7.30 -27.68
C GLY A 93 24.09 7.55 -27.15
N GLY A 94 23.94 8.45 -26.16
CA GLY A 94 22.65 8.97 -25.73
C GLY A 94 21.96 9.87 -26.78
N LEU A 95 20.63 10.00 -26.70
CA LEU A 95 19.84 10.80 -27.65
C LEU A 95 19.98 12.31 -27.41
N MET A 96 20.23 12.73 -26.16
CA MET A 96 20.28 14.12 -25.74
C MET A 96 21.43 14.34 -24.76
N PRO A 97 22.70 14.21 -25.20
CA PRO A 97 23.85 14.39 -24.32
C PRO A 97 23.90 15.82 -23.79
N ILE A 98 23.93 15.97 -22.47
CA ILE A 98 24.03 17.25 -21.79
C ILE A 98 25.50 17.57 -21.56
N THR A 99 25.99 18.64 -22.17
CA THR A 99 27.31 19.18 -21.85
C THR A 99 27.24 19.94 -20.54
N LEU A 100 27.95 19.47 -19.51
CA LEU A 100 28.00 20.17 -18.24
C LEU A 100 28.89 21.41 -18.34
N PRO A 101 28.45 22.58 -17.84
CA PRO A 101 29.29 23.75 -17.76
C PRO A 101 30.45 23.50 -16.78
N GLU A 102 31.57 24.19 -16.96
CA GLU A 102 32.81 24.01 -16.18
C GLU A 102 32.60 24.15 -14.66
N ALA A 103 31.61 24.98 -14.25
CA ALA A 103 31.19 25.16 -12.86
C ALA A 103 30.55 23.90 -12.23
N ALA A 104 30.13 22.93 -13.04
CA ALA A 104 29.57 21.65 -12.61
C ALA A 104 30.60 20.50 -12.61
N SER A 105 31.89 20.79 -12.81
CA SER A 105 33.00 19.81 -12.71
C SER A 105 33.02 19.06 -11.37
N MET A 106 32.53 19.67 -10.28
CA MET A 106 32.40 19.00 -8.98
C MET A 106 31.30 17.89 -8.96
N ILE A 107 30.34 17.95 -9.88
CA ILE A 107 29.22 17.00 -10.00
C ILE A 107 29.61 15.81 -10.88
N GLU A 108 30.61 15.97 -11.75
CA GLU A 108 31.06 14.97 -12.71
C GLU A 108 31.34 13.59 -12.09
N PRO A 109 32.03 13.45 -10.94
CA PRO A 109 32.24 12.15 -10.29
C PRO A 109 30.94 11.50 -9.80
N HIS A 110 29.90 12.29 -9.57
CA HIS A 110 28.63 11.85 -9.01
C HIS A 110 27.61 11.47 -10.10
N LEU A 111 27.87 11.79 -11.37
CA LEU A 111 26.99 11.44 -12.49
C LEU A 111 26.83 9.93 -12.68
N ILE A 112 27.79 9.13 -12.20
CA ILE A 112 27.70 7.67 -12.15
C ILE A 112 26.43 7.24 -11.39
N TYR A 113 26.00 8.00 -10.39
CA TYR A 113 24.79 7.73 -9.60
C TYR A 113 23.52 8.41 -10.12
N ALA A 114 23.58 9.13 -11.26
CA ALA A 114 22.44 9.85 -11.80
C ALA A 114 21.23 8.94 -12.04
N HIS A 115 21.47 7.70 -12.46
CA HIS A 115 20.41 6.70 -12.66
C HIS A 115 19.63 6.39 -11.38
N LEU A 116 20.30 6.36 -10.21
CA LEU A 116 19.67 6.15 -8.91
C LEU A 116 18.83 7.35 -8.50
N VAL A 117 19.32 8.56 -8.77
CA VAL A 117 18.61 9.80 -8.42
C VAL A 117 17.37 9.96 -9.28
N ILE A 118 17.50 9.85 -10.60
CA ILE A 118 16.38 9.99 -11.54
C ILE A 118 15.33 8.89 -11.28
N GLY A 119 15.78 7.63 -11.20
CA GLY A 119 14.89 6.51 -10.93
C GLY A 119 14.25 6.59 -9.54
N GLY A 120 14.99 7.04 -8.53
CA GLY A 120 14.50 7.22 -7.16
C GLY A 120 13.43 8.31 -7.07
N ILE A 121 13.61 9.44 -7.75
CA ILE A 121 12.61 10.51 -7.84
C ILE A 121 11.34 9.99 -8.52
N LEU A 122 11.47 9.27 -9.64
CA LEU A 122 10.32 8.64 -10.31
C LEU A 122 9.59 7.67 -9.39
N ALA A 123 10.32 6.81 -8.67
CA ALA A 123 9.73 5.88 -7.72
C ALA A 123 8.96 6.61 -6.61
N LEU A 124 9.47 7.73 -6.10
CA LEU A 124 8.80 8.56 -5.10
C LEU A 124 7.52 9.20 -5.66
N ILE A 125 7.59 9.79 -6.86
CA ILE A 125 6.44 10.39 -7.53
C ILE A 125 5.35 9.34 -7.72
N PHE A 126 5.67 8.19 -8.32
CA PHE A 126 4.68 7.14 -8.55
C PHE A 126 4.13 6.54 -7.26
N THR A 127 4.96 6.37 -6.23
CA THR A 127 4.50 5.91 -4.91
C THR A 127 3.45 6.86 -4.34
N TRP A 128 3.66 8.17 -4.49
CA TRP A 128 2.71 9.19 -4.05
C TRP A 128 1.46 9.22 -4.93
N THR A 129 1.61 9.30 -6.25
CA THR A 129 0.51 9.40 -7.23
C THR A 129 -0.44 8.21 -7.16
N PHE A 130 0.07 6.98 -7.04
CA PHE A 130 -0.76 5.78 -6.97
C PHE A 130 -1.20 5.41 -5.54
N GLY A 131 -0.90 6.26 -4.55
CA GLY A 131 -1.37 6.05 -3.17
C GLY A 131 -0.78 4.79 -2.53
N PHE A 132 0.48 4.45 -2.83
CA PHE A 132 1.20 3.33 -2.22
C PHE A 132 1.70 3.67 -0.80
N ASN A 133 0.82 4.22 0.02
CA ASN A 133 1.15 4.76 1.35
C ASN A 133 1.37 3.70 2.43
N GLY A 134 1.01 2.44 2.18
CA GLY A 134 1.24 1.33 3.12
C GLY A 134 2.68 0.86 3.12
N MET A 135 3.22 0.51 4.30
CA MET A 135 4.61 0.04 4.47
C MET A 135 4.97 -1.09 3.49
N PHE A 136 4.11 -2.11 3.36
CA PHE A 136 4.33 -3.22 2.44
C PHE A 136 4.40 -2.79 0.97
N ARG A 137 3.64 -1.77 0.55
CA ARG A 137 3.66 -1.28 -0.83
C ARG A 137 4.93 -0.47 -1.10
N LYS A 138 5.37 0.34 -0.14
CA LYS A 138 6.67 1.04 -0.24
C LYS A 138 7.84 0.06 -0.33
N LEU A 139 7.82 -0.98 0.51
CA LEU A 139 8.80 -2.07 0.43
C LEU A 139 8.73 -2.82 -0.90
N ALA A 140 7.53 -3.02 -1.46
CA ALA A 140 7.34 -3.63 -2.76
C ALA A 140 7.93 -2.76 -3.90
N VAL A 141 7.72 -1.44 -3.88
CA VAL A 141 8.37 -0.51 -4.81
C VAL A 141 9.89 -0.59 -4.67
N ALA A 142 10.41 -0.52 -3.45
CA ALA A 142 11.86 -0.61 -3.21
C ALA A 142 12.44 -1.95 -3.66
N ALA A 143 11.72 -3.05 -3.44
CA ALA A 143 12.11 -4.39 -3.88
C ALA A 143 12.15 -4.49 -5.41
N GLY A 144 11.13 -3.97 -6.11
CA GLY A 144 11.12 -3.92 -7.57
C GLY A 144 12.22 -3.05 -8.15
N PHE A 145 12.46 -1.89 -7.53
CA PHE A 145 13.54 -0.98 -7.89
C PHE A 145 14.92 -1.65 -7.75
N GLY A 146 15.18 -2.27 -6.60
CA GLY A 146 16.42 -3.02 -6.36
C GLY A 146 16.56 -4.22 -7.30
N ALA A 147 15.49 -5.00 -7.49
CA ALA A 147 15.51 -6.16 -8.39
C ALA A 147 15.91 -5.76 -9.82
N MET A 148 15.44 -4.62 -10.31
CA MET A 148 15.83 -4.14 -11.63
C MET A 148 17.28 -3.63 -11.67
N LEU A 149 17.75 -2.92 -10.63
CA LEU A 149 19.14 -2.46 -10.58
C LEU A 149 20.15 -3.62 -10.62
N PHE A 150 19.92 -4.67 -9.84
CA PHE A 150 20.82 -5.83 -9.79
C PHE A 150 20.57 -6.83 -10.93
N GLY A 151 19.33 -6.92 -11.43
CA GLY A 151 18.93 -7.84 -12.50
C GLY A 151 19.07 -7.27 -13.91
N HIS A 152 19.48 -6.00 -14.07
CA HIS A 152 19.52 -5.34 -15.38
C HIS A 152 20.39 -6.10 -16.39
N VAL A 153 21.62 -6.47 -16.02
CA VAL A 153 22.55 -7.19 -16.91
C VAL A 153 21.94 -8.49 -17.41
N GLN A 154 21.33 -9.28 -16.50
CA GLN A 154 20.65 -10.53 -16.86
C GLN A 154 19.46 -10.31 -17.79
N MET A 155 18.75 -9.19 -17.66
CA MET A 155 17.64 -8.82 -18.53
C MET A 155 18.12 -8.35 -19.91
N VAL A 156 19.25 -7.64 -19.97
CA VAL A 156 19.89 -7.24 -21.22
C VAL A 156 20.37 -8.48 -21.99
N GLU A 157 21.00 -9.44 -21.31
CA GLU A 157 21.43 -10.71 -21.92
C GLU A 157 20.24 -11.54 -22.45
N ARG A 158 19.12 -11.58 -21.71
CA ARG A 158 17.98 -12.43 -22.06
C ARG A 158 17.03 -11.80 -23.07
N PHE A 159 16.94 -10.48 -23.10
CA PHE A 159 16.08 -9.72 -24.00
C PHE A 159 16.84 -8.53 -24.63
N PRO A 160 17.91 -8.79 -25.41
CA PRO A 160 18.77 -7.74 -25.95
C PRO A 160 18.02 -6.83 -26.92
N GLY A 161 17.16 -7.38 -27.77
CA GLY A 161 16.38 -6.60 -28.74
C GLY A 161 15.38 -5.63 -28.11
N VAL A 162 14.89 -5.91 -26.90
CA VAL A 162 14.04 -4.96 -26.16
C VAL A 162 14.88 -3.80 -25.63
N HIS A 163 16.06 -4.10 -25.11
CA HIS A 163 16.96 -3.11 -24.54
C HIS A 163 17.63 -2.25 -25.61
N ALA A 164 17.89 -2.79 -26.81
CA ALA A 164 18.45 -2.06 -27.95
C ALA A 164 17.57 -0.88 -28.40
N ASN A 165 16.26 -0.94 -28.14
CA ASN A 165 15.35 0.17 -28.43
C ASN A 165 15.48 1.33 -27.44
N PHE A 166 16.03 1.09 -26.24
CA PHE A 166 16.14 2.08 -25.17
C PHE A 166 17.59 2.48 -24.88
N PHE A 167 18.55 1.61 -25.15
CA PHE A 167 19.97 1.81 -24.97
C PHE A 167 20.63 1.37 -26.27
N SER A 168 21.50 2.20 -26.85
CA SER A 168 22.05 1.95 -28.19
C SER A 168 22.60 0.53 -28.36
N GLU A 169 22.62 0.00 -29.58
CA GLU A 169 23.14 -1.36 -29.85
C GLU A 169 24.57 -1.56 -29.32
N ALA A 170 25.41 -0.51 -29.36
CA ALA A 170 26.75 -0.53 -28.82
C ALA A 170 26.78 -0.67 -27.29
N TYR A 171 25.85 -0.02 -26.58
CA TYR A 171 25.71 -0.14 -25.13
C TYR A 171 25.24 -1.54 -24.73
N VAL A 172 24.29 -2.11 -25.47
CA VAL A 172 23.79 -3.47 -25.25
C VAL A 172 24.89 -4.51 -25.53
N ALA A 173 25.68 -4.33 -26.60
CA ALA A 173 26.81 -5.21 -26.90
C ALA A 173 27.88 -5.16 -25.79
N ALA A 174 28.24 -3.96 -25.32
CA ALA A 174 29.21 -3.78 -24.23
C ALA A 174 28.74 -4.38 -22.90
N ALA A 175 27.43 -4.47 -22.66
CA ALA A 175 26.86 -5.07 -21.47
C ALA A 175 26.82 -6.61 -21.50
N ILE A 176 26.87 -7.22 -22.69
CA ILE A 176 26.80 -8.68 -22.89
C ILE A 176 28.21 -9.30 -23.06
N GLY A 177 29.20 -8.50 -23.46
CA GLY A 177 30.58 -8.94 -23.70
C GLY A 177 30.88 -9.12 -25.18
#